data_AF-A0A3D0DYK2-F1
#
_entry.id   AF-A0A3D0DYK2-F1
#
_cell.length_a   1.000
_cell.length_b   1.000
_cell.length_c   1.000
_cell.angle_alpha   90.00
_cell.angle_beta   90.00
_cell.angle_gamma   90.00
#
_symmetry.space_group_name_H-M   'P 1'
#
loop_
_entity.id
_entity.type
_entity.pdbx_description
1 polymer ?
#
loop_
_entity_poly.entity_id
_entity_poly.type
_entity_poly.pdbx_seq_one_letter_code
_entity_poly.pdbx_strand_id
1 'polypeptide(L)' 'LLGWIAAAGLAVAGRHDVRPTHTKAFDAEDPLHAARSAEVTSLWRLRVA' A
#
# COMPACT_ATOMS: atom_id res chain seq x y z
N LEU A 1 0.55 0.69 11.86
CA LEU A 1 0.85 1.86 11.00
C LEU A 1 0.27 3.16 11.53
N LEU A 2 -1.05 3.39 11.48
CA LEU A 2 -1.65 4.69 11.85
C LEU A 2 -1.31 5.13 13.30
N GLY A 3 -1.29 4.20 14.25
CA GLY A 3 -0.88 4.49 15.62
C GLY A 3 0.57 5.00 15.71
N TRP A 4 1.49 4.47 14.88
CA TRP A 4 2.87 4.95 14.83
C TRP A 4 2.99 6.33 14.18
N ILE A 5 2.18 6.61 13.15
CA ILE A 5 2.10 7.93 12.52
C ILE A 5 1.63 8.97 13.56
N ALA A 6 0.55 8.67 14.29
CA ALA A 6 0.04 9.55 15.32
C ALA A 6 1.03 9.74 16.48
N ALA A 7 1.66 8.66 16.95
CA ALA A 7 2.67 8.72 18.02
C ALA A 7 3.89 9.57 17.63
N ALA A 8 4.17 9.72 16.34
CA ALA A 8 5.23 10.59 15.83
C ALA A 8 4.82 12.08 15.70
N GLY A 9 3.61 12.47 16.15
CA GLY A 9 3.11 13.84 16.04
C GLY A 9 2.69 14.24 14.61
N LEU A 10 2.36 13.26 13.77
CA LEU A 10 1.97 13.47 12.38
C LEU A 10 0.49 13.12 12.16
N ALA A 11 -0.13 13.83 11.22
CA ALA A 11 -1.47 13.55 10.72
C ALA A 11 -1.44 13.15 9.24
N VAL A 12 -2.35 12.26 8.83
CA VAL A 12 -2.50 11.86 7.43
C VAL A 12 -3.23 12.97 6.67
N ALA A 13 -2.54 13.58 5.69
CA ALA A 13 -3.06 14.61 4.80
C ALA A 13 -3.53 14.07 3.44
N GLY A 14 -3.31 12.78 3.18
CA GLY A 14 -3.76 12.10 1.97
C GLY A 14 -3.20 10.69 1.87
N ARG A 15 -3.89 9.85 1.09
CA ARG A 15 -3.48 8.49 0.75
C ARG A 15 -3.82 8.21 -0.70
N HIS A 16 -2.89 7.59 -1.41
CA HIS A 16 -3.09 7.10 -2.77
C HIS A 16 -2.71 5.63 -2.85
N ASP A 17 -3.59 4.81 -3.39
CA ASP A 17 -3.38 3.38 -3.53
C ASP A 17 -3.21 3.01 -5.00
N VAL A 18 -2.32 2.05 -5.26
CA VAL A 18 -2.01 1.54 -6.59
C VAL A 18 -2.04 0.01 -6.56
N ARG A 19 -2.66 -0.56 -7.60
CA ARG A 19 -2.66 -2.01 -7.87
C ARG A 19 -1.36 -2.43 -8.54
N PRO A 20 -0.90 -3.68 -8.35
CA PRO A 20 0.30 -4.18 -9.00
C PRO A 20 0.19 -4.08 -10.52
N THR A 21 1.28 -3.66 -11.17
CA THR A 21 1.37 -3.57 -12.64
C THR A 21 2.32 -4.60 -13.23
N HIS A 22 3.00 -5.38 -12.39
CA HIS A 22 3.97 -6.37 -12.84
C HIS A 22 3.27 -7.65 -13.37
N THR A 23 3.90 -8.31 -14.34
CA THR A 23 3.33 -9.49 -15.02
C THR A 23 2.94 -10.63 -14.07
N LYS A 24 3.73 -10.87 -13.02
CA LYS A 24 3.43 -11.93 -12.02
C LYS A 24 2.11 -11.75 -11.26
N ALA A 25 1.53 -10.55 -11.23
CA ALA A 25 0.22 -10.34 -10.61
C ALA A 25 -0.93 -10.81 -11.51
N PHE A 26 -0.64 -11.02 -12.80
CA PHE A 26 -1.61 -11.45 -13.81
C PHE A 26 -1.37 -12.89 -14.29
N ASP A 27 -0.28 -13.52 -13.86
CA ASP A 27 0.03 -14.91 -14.17
C ASP A 27 -0.70 -15.86 -13.21
N ALA A 28 -1.72 -16.57 -13.71
CA ALA A 28 -2.56 -17.47 -12.91
C ALA A 28 -1.82 -18.74 -12.45
N GLU A 29 -0.74 -19.12 -13.13
CA GLU A 29 0.06 -20.29 -12.79
C GLU A 29 1.15 -19.98 -11.74
N ASP A 30 1.34 -18.69 -11.41
CA ASP A 30 2.26 -18.27 -10.37
C ASP A 30 1.74 -18.74 -8.99
N PRO A 31 2.56 -19.44 -8.17
CA PRO A 31 2.11 -19.94 -6.86
C PRO A 31 1.65 -18.85 -5.87
N LEU A 32 2.04 -17.60 -6.11
CA LEU A 32 1.65 -16.44 -5.32
C LEU A 32 0.65 -15.55 -6.06
N HIS A 33 0.05 -16.00 -7.17
CA HIS A 33 -0.88 -15.22 -7.97
C HIS A 33 -1.96 -14.53 -7.13
N ALA A 34 -2.61 -15.29 -6.23
CA ALA A 34 -3.65 -14.75 -5.35
C ALA A 34 -3.12 -13.64 -4.43
N ALA A 35 -1.93 -13.84 -3.84
CA ALA A 35 -1.32 -12.84 -2.96
C ALA A 35 -0.86 -11.59 -3.74
N ARG A 36 -0.22 -11.80 -4.91
CA ARG A 36 0.31 -10.75 -5.76
C ARG A 36 -0.78 -9.91 -6.39
N SER A 37 -1.84 -10.53 -6.92
CA SER A 37 -2.99 -9.82 -7.49
C SER A 37 -3.73 -8.97 -6.44
N ALA A 38 -3.71 -9.40 -5.17
CA ALA A 38 -4.32 -8.68 -4.06
C ALA A 38 -3.43 -7.59 -3.46
N GLU A 39 -2.16 -7.47 -3.87
CA GLU A 39 -1.25 -6.48 -3.33
C GLU A 39 -1.77 -5.05 -3.55
N VAL A 40 -1.50 -4.17 -2.58
CA VAL A 40 -1.79 -2.75 -2.67
C VAL A 40 -0.56 -1.99 -2.18
N THR A 41 -0.03 -1.14 -3.06
CA THR A 41 0.98 -0.15 -2.67
C THR A 41 0.30 1.15 -2.32
N SER A 42 0.58 1.70 -1.13
CA SER A 42 -0.01 2.96 -0.65
C SER A 42 1.05 4.03 -0.47
N LEU A 43 0.86 5.18 -1.11
CA LEU A 43 1.58 6.42 -0.83
C LEU A 43 0.82 7.22 0.23
N TRP A 44 1.50 7.60 1.30
CA TRP A 44 0.95 8.38 2.40
C TRP A 44 1.55 9.79 2.39
N ARG A 45 0.69 10.81 2.34
CA ARG A 45 1.10 12.20 2.54
C ARG A 45 0.83 12.58 3.98
N LEU A 46 1.87 12.95 4.71
CA LEU A 46 1.79 13.30 6.13
C LEU A 46 2.07 14.80 6.32
N ARG A 47 1.52 15.36 7.39
CA ARG A 47 1.81 16.72 7.86
C ARG A 47 2.02 16.71 9.37
N VAL A 48 2.66 17.74 9.91
CA VAL A 48 2.66 17.99 11.36
C VAL A 48 1.21 18.12 11.83
N ALA A 49 0.88 17.43 12.91
CA ALA A 49 -0.47 17.42 13.48
C ALA A 49 -0.90 18.81 13.95
#